data_AF-A0A6G4HRJ6-F1
#
_entry.id   AF-A0A6G4HRJ6-F1
#
_cell.length_a   1.000
_cell.length_b   1.000
_cell.length_c   1.000
_cell.angle_alpha   90.00
_cell.angle_beta   90.00
_cell.angle_gamma   90.00
#
_symmetry.space_group_name_H-M   'P 1'
#
loop_
_entity.id
_entity.type
_entity.pdbx_description
1 polymer ?
#
loop_
_entity_poly.entity_id
_entity_poly.type
_entity_poly.pdbx_seq_one_letter_code
_entity_poly.pdbx_strand_id
1 'polypeptide(L)'
;MVRNLLLLSLSNSINLIIYHEIMPINSPNYNDHMESFHALLEKECITWNEIINFTHGYKIINNYIKFYNEERIHGILNYMSSNEFIIKAAD
;
A
#
# COMPACT_ATOMS: atom_id res chain seq x y z
N MET A 1 4.50 20.83 0.38
CA MET A 1 5.17 19.59 -0.06
C MET A 1 6.63 19.94 -0.31
N VAL A 2 7.56 19.35 0.43
CA VAL A 2 9.01 19.60 0.26
C VAL A 2 9.62 18.31 -0.26
N ARG A 3 10.30 18.38 -1.40
CA ARG A 3 10.96 17.23 -2.05
C ARG A 3 12.46 17.30 -1.81
N ASN A 4 13.00 16.29 -1.14
CA ASN A 4 14.42 16.12 -0.91
C ASN A 4 14.94 14.96 -1.78
N LEU A 5 16.05 15.17 -2.47
CA LEU A 5 16.71 14.11 -3.22
C LEU A 5 17.48 13.20 -2.27
N LEU A 6 17.20 11.89 -2.32
CA LEU A 6 17.96 10.86 -1.62
C LEU A 6 18.62 9.94 -2.66
N LEU A 7 19.92 9.72 -2.48
CA LEU A 7 20.65 8.67 -3.19
C LEU A 7 20.69 7.44 -2.28
N LEU A 8 19.98 6.39 -2.66
CA LEU A 8 20.06 5.09 -1.99
C LEU A 8 20.93 4.18 -2.84
N SER A 9 22.14 3.88 -2.36
CA SER A 9 22.95 2.80 -2.91
C SER A 9 22.51 1.49 -2.25
N LEU A 10 21.74 0.66 -2.96
CA LEU A 10 21.49 -0.71 -2.50
C LEU A 10 22.76 -1.54 -2.71
N SER A 11 22.98 -2.54 -1.85
CA SER A 11 24.18 -3.40 -1.80
C SER A 11 24.54 -4.14 -3.10
N ASN A 12 23.69 -4.04 -4.12
CA ASN A 12 23.92 -4.54 -5.47
C ASN A 12 23.96 -3.37 -6.47
N SER A 13 25.04 -2.57 -6.49
CA SER A 13 25.49 -1.62 -7.55
C SER A 13 24.47 -0.76 -8.34
N ILE A 14 23.20 -0.70 -7.94
CA ILE A 14 22.15 0.10 -8.55
C ILE A 14 22.00 1.34 -7.67
N ASN A 15 22.40 2.49 -8.20
CA ASN A 15 22.09 3.79 -7.61
C ASN A 15 20.70 4.20 -8.07
N LEU A 16 19.72 4.13 -7.15
CA LEU A 16 18.40 4.67 -7.38
C LEU A 16 18.38 6.12 -6.89
N ILE A 17 17.98 7.03 -7.78
CA ILE A 17 17.68 8.41 -7.44
C ILE A 17 16.22 8.45 -6.98
N ILE A 18 15.99 8.66 -5.69
CA ILE A 18 14.65 8.68 -5.10
C ILE A 18 14.37 10.08 -4.54
N TYR A 19 13.23 10.66 -4.88
CA TYR A 19 12.76 11.89 -4.25
C TYR A 19 11.92 11.53 -3.03
N HIS A 20 12.40 11.90 -1.84
CA HIS A 20 11.62 11.81 -0.61
C HIS A 20 10.77 13.07 -0.47
N GLU A 21 9.47 12.85 -0.44
CA GLU A 21 8.48 13.89 -0.25
C GLU A 21 7.91 13.83 1.16
N ILE A 22 7.93 14.95 1.88
CA ILE A 22 7.38 15.03 3.23
C ILE A 22 5.98 15.63 3.18
N MET A 23 5.03 14.94 3.81
CA MET A 23 3.68 15.42 4.01
C MET A 23 3.67 16.74 4.81
N PRO A 24 2.95 17.77 4.35
CA PRO A 24 2.81 18.99 5.13
C PRO A 24 2.01 18.75 6.42
N ILE A 25 2.31 19.53 7.46
CA ILE A 25 1.56 19.51 8.72
C ILE A 25 0.08 19.83 8.44
N ASN A 26 -0.83 19.20 9.19
CA ASN A 26 -2.29 19.41 9.10
C ASN A 26 -2.86 19.19 7.68
N SER A 27 -2.28 18.26 6.93
CA SER A 27 -2.73 17.96 5.57
C SER A 27 -3.15 16.48 5.45
N PRO A 28 -4.26 16.08 6.10
CA PRO A 28 -4.69 14.68 6.18
C PRO A 28 -4.99 14.08 4.80
N ASN A 29 -5.45 14.90 3.85
CA ASN A 29 -5.76 14.46 2.49
C ASN A 29 -4.56 13.86 1.73
N TYR A 30 -3.31 14.13 2.13
CA TYR A 30 -2.15 13.49 1.48
C TYR A 30 -1.93 12.03 1.91
N ASN A 31 -2.63 11.57 2.96
CA ASN A 31 -2.52 10.21 3.52
C ASN A 31 -3.82 9.40 3.38
N ASP A 32 -4.85 9.99 2.78
CA ASP A 32 -6.21 9.47 2.73
C ASP A 32 -6.31 8.02 2.21
N HIS A 33 -5.55 7.69 1.19
CA HIS A 33 -5.47 6.37 0.57
C HIS A 33 -4.82 5.33 1.49
N MET A 34 -3.74 5.69 2.20
CA MET A 34 -3.12 4.78 3.18
C MET A 34 -4.05 4.58 4.39
N GLU A 35 -4.70 5.65 4.87
CA GLU A 35 -5.70 5.57 5.94
C GLU A 35 -6.87 4.68 5.55
N SER A 36 -7.39 4.85 4.33
CA SER A 36 -8.48 4.03 3.79
C SER A 36 -8.08 2.55 3.71
N PHE A 37 -6.86 2.26 3.25
CA PHE A 37 -6.36 0.88 3.24
C PHE A 37 -6.26 0.30 4.65
N HIS A 38 -5.68 1.03 5.60
CA HIS A 38 -5.51 0.56 6.97
C HIS A 38 -6.85 0.35 7.70
N ALA A 39 -7.83 1.22 7.49
CA ALA A 39 -9.17 1.05 8.04
C ALA A 39 -9.84 -0.24 7.53
N LEU A 40 -9.67 -0.56 6.24
CA LEU A 40 -10.18 -1.80 5.66
C LEU A 40 -9.42 -3.04 6.18
N LEU A 41 -8.08 -2.98 6.21
CA LEU A 41 -7.24 -4.05 6.77
C LEU A 41 -7.64 -4.38 8.21
N GLU A 42 -7.84 -3.36 9.04
CA GLU A 42 -8.27 -3.56 10.43
C GLU A 42 -9.65 -4.24 10.46
N LYS A 43 -10.63 -3.62 9.81
CA LYS A 43 -12.04 -4.03 9.87
C LYS A 43 -12.31 -5.41 9.27
N GLU A 44 -11.66 -5.74 8.15
CA GLU A 44 -11.97 -6.93 7.35
C GLU A 44 -10.97 -8.07 7.60
N CYS A 45 -9.75 -7.77 8.03
CA CYS A 45 -8.72 -8.78 8.29
C CYS A 45 -8.44 -8.93 9.78
N ILE A 46 -7.94 -7.89 10.44
CA ILE A 46 -7.42 -8.00 11.81
C ILE A 46 -8.54 -8.34 12.79
N THR A 47 -9.67 -7.65 12.75
CA THR A 47 -10.80 -7.87 13.66
C THR A 47 -11.38 -9.28 13.56
N TRP A 48 -11.24 -9.95 12.42
CA TRP A 48 -11.83 -11.26 12.15
C TRP A 48 -10.88 -12.44 12.40
N ASN A 49 -9.61 -12.18 12.72
CA ASN A 49 -8.58 -13.20 12.85
C ASN A 49 -7.92 -13.18 14.23
N GLU A 50 -7.79 -14.36 14.84
CA GLU A 50 -6.99 -14.52 16.05
C GLU A 50 -5.50 -14.69 15.68
N ILE A 51 -4.67 -13.72 16.05
CA ILE A 51 -3.24 -13.73 15.74
C ILE A 51 -2.48 -14.43 16.86
N ILE A 52 -2.10 -15.69 16.60
CA ILE A 52 -1.39 -16.56 17.55
C ILE A 52 0.08 -16.15 17.75
N ASN A 53 0.77 -15.74 16.69
CA ASN A 53 2.17 -15.32 16.74
C ASN A 53 2.52 -14.46 15.51
N PHE A 54 3.72 -13.91 15.49
CA PHE A 54 4.19 -13.02 14.42
C PHE A 54 4.13 -13.67 13.04
N THR A 55 4.63 -14.89 12.87
CA THR A 55 4.63 -15.59 11.58
C THR A 55 3.21 -15.82 11.06
N HIS A 56 2.29 -16.17 11.96
CA HIS A 56 0.88 -16.33 11.63
C HIS A 56 0.24 -15.01 11.20
N GLY A 57 0.44 -13.94 11.98
CA GLY A 57 -0.06 -12.60 11.65
C GLY A 57 0.49 -12.08 10.33
N TYR A 58 1.79 -12.28 10.08
CA TYR A 58 2.42 -11.92 8.81
C TYR A 58 1.75 -12.64 7.63
N LYS A 59 1.48 -13.95 7.75
CA LYS A 59 0.80 -14.71 6.70
C LYS A 59 -0.63 -14.21 6.46
N ILE A 60 -1.38 -13.93 7.52
CA ILE A 60 -2.75 -13.39 7.44
C ILE A 60 -2.75 -12.05 6.70
N ILE A 61 -1.90 -11.11 7.13
CA ILE A 61 -1.80 -9.78 6.52
C ILE A 61 -1.34 -9.87 5.07
N ASN A 62 -0.33 -10.70 4.76
CA ASN A 62 0.17 -10.88 3.41
C ASN A 62 -0.90 -11.45 2.47
N ASN A 63 -1.69 -12.42 2.94
CA ASN A 63 -2.81 -12.96 2.17
C ASN A 63 -3.89 -11.90 1.91
N TYR A 64 -4.20 -11.07 2.90
CA TYR A 64 -5.16 -9.97 2.71
C TYR A 64 -4.64 -8.93 1.73
N ILE A 65 -3.36 -8.55 1.78
CA ILE A 65 -2.75 -7.62 0.82
C ILE A 65 -2.84 -8.19 -0.60
N LYS A 66 -2.58 -9.49 -0.77
CA LYS A 66 -2.73 -10.17 -2.05
C LYS A 66 -4.16 -10.05 -2.57
N PHE A 67 -5.15 -10.42 -1.75
CA PHE A 67 -6.58 -10.25 -2.08
C PHE A 67 -6.93 -8.81 -2.43
N TYR A 68 -6.47 -7.83 -1.64
CA TYR A 68 -6.74 -6.41 -1.86
C TYR A 68 -6.23 -5.93 -3.22
N ASN A 69 -5.04 -6.38 -3.64
CA ASN A 69 -4.44 -5.93 -4.89
C ASN A 69 -4.94 -6.71 -6.12
N GLU A 70 -5.19 -8.02 -5.98
CA GLU A 70 -5.49 -8.91 -7.11
C GLU A 70 -6.99 -9.11 -7.34
N GLU A 71 -7.82 -9.07 -6.29
CA GLU A 71 -9.22 -9.53 -6.35
C GLU A 71 -10.24 -8.48 -5.91
N ARG A 72 -9.89 -7.60 -4.96
CA ARG A 72 -10.84 -6.61 -4.43
C ARG A 72 -11.27 -5.62 -5.51
N ILE A 73 -12.58 -5.51 -5.72
CA ILE A 73 -13.17 -4.56 -6.65
C ILE A 73 -13.25 -3.17 -6.01
N HIS A 74 -12.72 -2.15 -6.70
CA HIS A 74 -12.77 -0.76 -6.25
C HIS A 74 -13.67 0.08 -7.15
N GLY A 75 -14.68 0.74 -6.56
CA GLY A 75 -15.60 1.59 -7.31
C GLY A 75 -14.90 2.75 -8.04
N ILE A 76 -13.88 3.35 -7.42
CA ILE A 76 -13.09 4.43 -8.04
C ILE A 76 -12.19 3.95 -9.19
N LEU A 77 -11.91 2.64 -9.25
CA LEU A 77 -11.09 2.01 -10.30
C LEU A 77 -11.98 1.37 -11.38
N ASN A 78 -13.17 1.91 -11.63
CA ASN A 78 -14.13 1.36 -12.61
C ASN A 78 -14.48 -0.11 -12.37
N TYR A 79 -14.64 -0.50 -11.10
CA TYR A 79 -14.94 -1.86 -10.68
C TYR A 79 -13.86 -2.90 -11.08
N MET A 80 -12.59 -2.48 -11.08
CA MET A 80 -11.43 -3.35 -11.27
C MET A 80 -10.69 -3.56 -9.94
N SER A 81 -9.86 -4.61 -9.89
CA SER A 81 -8.82 -4.71 -8.87
C SER A 81 -7.69 -3.71 -9.13
N SER A 82 -6.88 -3.45 -8.09
CA SER A 82 -5.76 -2.51 -8.20
C SER A 82 -4.78 -2.94 -9.29
N ASN A 83 -4.48 -4.24 -9.37
CA ASN A 83 -3.57 -4.77 -10.39
C ASN A 83 -4.18 -4.73 -11.80
N GLU A 84 -5.46 -5.05 -11.95
CA GLU A 84 -6.16 -4.94 -13.24
C GLU A 84 -6.12 -3.51 -13.76
N PHE A 85 -6.38 -2.53 -12.88
CA PHE A 85 -6.31 -1.12 -13.23
C PHE A 85 -4.91 -0.70 -13.68
N ILE A 86 -3.86 -1.14 -12.97
CA ILE A 86 -2.46 -0.85 -13.32
C ILE A 86 -2.10 -1.45 -14.68
N ILE A 87 -2.44 -2.71 -14.93
CA ILE A 87 -2.17 -3.38 -16.21
C ILE A 87 -2.86 -2.63 -17.34
N LYS A 88 -4.15 -2.30 -17.18
CA LYS A 88 -4.92 -1.56 -18.19
C LYS A 88 -4.41 -0.14 -18.44
N ALA A 89 -3.86 0.52 -17.41
CA ALA A 89 -3.31 1.87 -17.55
C ALA A 89 -1.92 1.90 -18.21
N ALA A 90 -1.26 0.75 -18.32
CA ALA A 90 0.04 0.60 -18.98
C ALA A 90 -0.06 0.30 -20.48
N ASP A 91 -1.25 -0.01 -20.99
CA ASP A 91 -1.59 -0.19 -22.41
C ASP A 91 -2.04 1.14 -23.06
#